data_AF-A0A7C9VGM0-F1
#
_entry.id   AF-A0A7C9VGM0-F1
#
_cell.length_a   1.000
_cell.length_b   1.000
_cell.length_c   1.000
_cell.angle_alpha   90.00
_cell.angle_beta   90.00
_cell.angle_gamma   90.00
#
_symmetry.space_group_name_H-M   'P 1'
#
loop_
_entity.id
_entity.type
_entity.pdbx_description
1 polymer ?
#
loop_
_entity_poly.entity_id
_entity_poly.type
_entity_poly.pdbx_seq_one_letter_code
_entity_poly.pdbx_strand_id
1 'polypeptide(L)' 'MTATADLTEIADRSLLIVEDDKAFLERLARAMETRGFAVSTCD' A
#
# COMPACT_ATOMS: atom_id res chain seq x y z
N MET A 1 -14.98 -7.61 -15.78
CA MET A 1 -13.56 -7.28 -16.03
C MET A 1 -12.96 -6.86 -14.70
N THR A 2 -12.44 -7.80 -13.93
CA THR A 2 -11.68 -7.51 -12.71
C THR A 2 -10.55 -8.52 -12.68
N ALA A 3 -9.38 -8.05 -13.07
CA ALA A 3 -8.14 -8.80 -12.92
C ALA A 3 -7.76 -8.77 -11.44
N THR A 4 -8.23 -9.74 -10.67
CA THR A 4 -7.55 -10.12 -9.42
C THR A 4 -6.27 -10.83 -9.85
N ALA A 5 -5.22 -10.04 -10.07
CA ALA A 5 -3.86 -10.57 -10.05
C ALA A 5 -3.66 -11.13 -8.64
N ASP A 6 -3.48 -12.43 -8.52
CA ASP A 6 -3.07 -13.06 -7.27
C ASP A 6 -1.68 -12.50 -6.91
N LEU A 7 -1.66 -11.50 -6.04
CA LEU A 7 -0.43 -10.84 -5.56
C LEU A 7 0.37 -11.74 -4.59
N THR A 8 -0.08 -12.97 -4.39
CA THR A 8 0.54 -13.98 -3.54
C THR A 8 1.96 -14.35 -4.00
N GLU A 9 2.32 -14.10 -5.26
CA GLU A 9 3.66 -14.36 -5.81
C GLU A 9 4.59 -13.13 -5.83
N ILE A 10 4.16 -11.96 -5.35
CA ILE A 10 5.06 -10.82 -5.23
C ILE A 10 5.99 -11.06 -4.02
N ALA A 11 7.22 -11.49 -4.32
CA ALA A 11 8.26 -11.72 -3.31
C ALA A 11 8.62 -10.45 -2.52
N ASP A 12 8.55 -9.27 -3.15
CA ASP A 12 8.80 -7.98 -2.52
C ASP A 12 7.52 -7.14 -2.45
N ARG A 13 6.90 -7.12 -1.28
CA ARG A 13 5.65 -6.41 -1.02
C ARG A 13 5.88 -4.95 -0.58
N SER A 14 6.93 -4.30 -1.06
CA SER A 14 7.20 -2.88 -0.76
C SER A 14 6.27 -1.94 -1.54
N LEU A 15 5.91 -0.81 -0.92
CA LEU A 15 5.01 0.19 -1.51
C LEU A 15 5.37 1.60 -1.02
N LEU A 16 5.52 2.57 -1.93
CA LEU A 16 5.67 3.99 -1.61
C LEU A 16 4.35 4.73 -1.88
N ILE A 17 3.81 5.39 -0.86
CA ILE A 17 2.64 6.27 -0.98
C ILE A 17 3.13 7.71 -0.99
N VAL A 18 2.70 8.49 -1.98
CA VAL A 18 2.98 9.93 -2.08
C VAL A 18 1.65 10.65 -2.06
N GLU A 19 1.34 11.33 -0.95
CA GLU A 19 0.07 12.05 -0.75
C GLU A 19 0.30 13.26 0.16
N ASP A 20 -0.26 14.41 -0.20
CA ASP A 20 -0.14 15.68 0.55
C ASP A 20 -1.12 15.78 1.73
N ASP A 21 -2.24 15.05 1.68
CA ASP A 21 -3.18 14.89 2.80
C ASP A 21 -2.68 13.84 3.79
N LYS A 22 -2.10 14.32 4.89
CA LYS A 22 -1.60 13.49 5.99
C LYS A 22 -2.64 12.54 6.59
N ALA A 23 -3.89 12.98 6.76
CA ALA A 23 -4.94 12.14 7.35
C ALA A 23 -5.38 11.04 6.39
N PHE A 24 -5.32 11.28 5.08
CA PHE A 24 -5.54 10.24 4.08
C PHE A 24 -4.35 9.29 3.97
N LEU A 25 -3.13 9.82 3.90
CA LEU A 25 -1.87 9.07 3.85
C LEU A 25 -1.78 8.05 5.00
N GLU A 26 -2.04 8.47 6.24
CA GLU A 26 -2.01 7.59 7.40
C GLU A 26 -3.09 6.49 7.36
N ARG A 27 -4.30 6.82 6.88
CA ARG A 27 -5.39 5.83 6.74
C ARG A 27 -5.05 4.79 5.68
N LEU A 28 -4.48 5.24 4.56
CA LEU A 28 -4.11 4.36 3.45
C LEU A 28 -2.93 3.46 3.82
N ALA A 29 -1.89 4.02 4.46
CA ALA A 29 -0.73 3.26 4.93
C ALA A 29 -1.15 2.10 5.84
N ARG A 30 -1.96 2.37 6.88
CA ARG A 30 -2.47 1.33 7.79
C ARG A 30 -3.26 0.23 7.08
N ALA A 31 -4.07 0.61 6.09
CA ALA A 31 -4.84 -0.34 5.29
C ALA A 31 -3.95 -1.24 4.44
N MET A 32 -2.85 -0.71 3.90
CA MET A 32 -1.87 -1.47 3.10
C MET A 32 -0.99 -2.38 3.97
N GLU A 33 -0.53 -1.90 5.13
CA GLU A 33 0.19 -2.73 6.11
C GLU A 33 -0.65 -3.92 6.57
N THR A 34 -1.95 -3.72 6.85
CA THR A 34 -2.88 -4.80 7.24
C THR A 34 -3.02 -5.87 6.15
N ARG A 35 -2.81 -5.49 4.88
CA ARG A 35 -2.84 -6.41 3.75
C ARG A 35 -1.50 -7.14 3.56
N GLY A 36 -0.45 -6.77 4.31
CA GLY A 36 0.87 -7.39 4.27
C GLY A 36 1.88 -6.67 3.37
N PHE A 37 1.69 -5.38 3.08
CA PHE A 37 2.68 -4.56 2.38
C PHE A 37 3.65 -3.90 3.36
N ALA A 38 4.92 -3.78 2.96
CA ALA A 38 5.91 -2.95 3.61
C ALA A 38 5.81 -1.52 3.05
N VAL A 39 5.19 -0.63 3.81
CA VAL A 39 4.82 0.70 3.32
C VAL A 39 5.90 1.73 3.70
N SER A 40 6.21 2.61 2.75
CA SER A 40 6.92 3.86 2.95
C SER A 40 6.01 5.02 2.52
N THR A 41 6.09 6.15 3.20
CA THR A 41 5.24 7.32 2.93
C THR A 41 6.08 8.55 2.65
N CYS A 42 5.63 9.38 1.72
CA CYS A 42 6.16 10.71 1.42
C CYS A 42 5.00 11.69 1.37
N ASP A 43 5.22 12.89 1.90
CA ASP A 43 4.33 14.05 1.78
C ASP A 43 4.53 14.81 0.45
#